data_AF-A0A1G4PH04-F1
#
_entry.id   AF-A0A1G4PH04-F1
#
_cell.length_a   1.000
_cell.length_b   1.000
_cell.length_c   1.000
_cell.angle_alpha   90.00
_cell.angle_beta   90.00
_cell.angle_gamma   90.00
#
_symmetry.space_group_name_H-M   'P 1'
#
loop_
_entity.id
_entity.type
_entity.pdbx_description
1 polymer ?
#
loop_
_entity_poly.entity_id
_entity_poly.type
_entity_poly.pdbx_seq_one_letter_code
_entity_poly.pdbx_strand_id
1 'polypeptide(L)'
;MGTSTNEDLTEQLMNHLKGLDFITRIHVVGSRVEQTSDTYSDVDLSLTIKDITPDIALYELTESIKAKFQPTWYDFANSLMPEKFLVSTFIGGDNPFTFFDVCILNSDKNLVYDKTRFENDQWIHLMKLWVMNYKYMMRDAPQFEKRFATMMEKANIFHYSDYREGFYQLLLKLKDQKMIKSGYLNMLEEVFRNS
;
A
#
# COMPACT_ATOMS: atom_id res chain seq x y z
N MET A 1 -15.97 6.63 18.59
CA MET A 1 -15.43 5.28 18.32
C MET A 1 -13.92 5.40 18.45
N GLY A 2 -13.28 4.59 19.28
CA GLY A 2 -11.82 4.65 19.44
C GLY A 2 -11.14 4.32 18.10
N THR A 3 -10.17 5.11 17.70
CA THR A 3 -9.29 4.79 16.57
C THR A 3 -8.43 3.61 16.98
N SER A 4 -8.63 2.45 16.35
CA SER A 4 -7.74 1.29 16.52
C SER A 4 -6.32 1.70 16.16
N THR A 5 -5.34 1.28 16.95
CA THR A 5 -3.93 1.53 16.63
C THR A 5 -3.50 0.66 15.44
N ASN A 6 -2.41 1.02 14.75
CA ASN A 6 -1.88 0.15 13.68
C ASN A 6 -1.47 -1.23 14.20
N GLU A 7 -1.08 -1.35 15.48
CA GLU A 7 -0.74 -2.63 16.11
C GLU A 7 -1.98 -3.52 16.26
N ASP A 8 -3.08 -2.97 16.79
CA ASP A 8 -4.36 -3.68 16.89
C ASP A 8 -4.86 -4.14 15.52
N LEU A 9 -4.73 -3.28 14.51
CA LEU A 9 -5.10 -3.60 13.13
C LEU A 9 -4.19 -4.67 12.51
N THR A 10 -2.90 -4.66 12.84
CA THR A 10 -1.95 -5.70 12.41
C THR A 10 -2.38 -7.06 12.95
N GLU A 11 -2.66 -7.15 14.25
CA GLU A 11 -3.10 -8.41 14.86
C GLU A 11 -4.43 -8.89 14.29
N GLN A 12 -5.40 -8.00 14.11
CA GLN A 12 -6.69 -8.34 13.51
C GLN A 12 -6.55 -8.85 12.08
N LEU A 13 -5.71 -8.21 11.26
CA LEU A 13 -5.41 -8.65 9.90
C LEU A 13 -4.75 -10.04 9.92
N MET A 14 -3.71 -10.23 10.72
CA MET A 14 -3.03 -11.52 10.82
C MET A 14 -3.99 -12.64 11.27
N ASN A 15 -4.82 -12.38 12.27
CA ASN A 15 -5.81 -13.36 12.74
C ASN A 15 -6.87 -13.66 11.69
N HIS A 16 -7.29 -12.67 10.90
CA HIS A 16 -8.17 -12.90 9.77
C HIS A 16 -7.53 -13.79 8.70
N LEU A 17 -6.29 -13.47 8.30
CA LEU A 17 -5.57 -14.20 7.26
C LEU A 17 -5.27 -15.65 7.70
N LYS A 18 -4.96 -15.89 8.97
CA LYS A 18 -4.80 -17.25 9.52
C LYS A 18 -6.06 -18.12 9.39
N GLY A 19 -7.23 -17.49 9.27
CA GLY A 19 -8.51 -18.18 9.08
C GLY A 19 -8.81 -18.59 7.64
N LEU A 20 -7.94 -18.24 6.67
CA LEU A 20 -8.11 -18.65 5.27
C LEU A 20 -7.47 -20.02 5.06
N ASP A 21 -8.25 -20.98 4.58
CA ASP A 21 -7.86 -22.40 4.50
C ASP A 21 -6.61 -22.66 3.63
N PHE A 22 -6.37 -21.81 2.63
CA PHE A 22 -5.21 -21.90 1.74
C PHE A 22 -3.92 -21.32 2.33
N ILE A 23 -3.99 -20.58 3.45
CA ILE A 23 -2.82 -20.00 4.11
C ILE A 23 -2.26 -20.98 5.13
N THR A 24 -1.00 -21.37 4.96
CA THR A 24 -0.31 -22.29 5.88
C THR A 24 0.55 -21.58 6.90
N ARG A 25 1.18 -20.47 6.51
CA ARG A 25 2.06 -19.67 7.38
C ARG A 25 1.99 -18.19 7.01
N ILE A 26 2.16 -17.35 8.02
CA ILE A 26 2.30 -15.90 7.90
C ILE A 26 3.60 -15.51 8.58
N HIS A 27 4.48 -14.84 7.84
CA HIS A 27 5.72 -14.28 8.34
C HIS A 27 5.63 -12.76 8.30
N VAL A 28 5.81 -12.09 9.43
CA VAL A 28 6.12 -10.66 9.42
C VAL A 28 7.55 -10.51 8.90
N VAL A 29 7.78 -9.59 7.98
CA VAL A 29 9.09 -9.34 7.37
C VAL A 29 9.41 -7.84 7.37
N GLY A 30 10.55 -7.45 6.80
CA GLY A 30 10.93 -6.05 6.64
C GLY A 30 11.31 -5.37 7.95
N SER A 31 11.13 -4.04 7.98
CA SER A 31 11.71 -3.16 9.00
C SER A 31 11.29 -3.50 10.44
N ARG A 32 10.12 -4.11 10.64
CA ARG A 32 9.64 -4.55 11.96
C ARG A 32 10.46 -5.69 12.56
N VAL A 33 10.91 -6.63 11.72
CA VAL A 33 11.76 -7.74 12.17
C VAL A 33 13.23 -7.32 12.26
N GLU A 34 13.65 -6.43 11.37
CA GLU A 34 15.03 -5.91 11.32
C GLU A 34 15.34 -4.86 12.40
N GLN A 35 14.36 -4.47 13.22
CA GLN A 35 14.48 -3.43 14.25
C GLN A 35 14.88 -2.06 13.67
N THR A 36 14.51 -1.80 12.42
CA THR A 36 14.72 -0.54 11.70
C THR A 36 13.41 0.22 11.47
N SER A 37 12.34 -0.18 12.17
CA SER A 37 11.02 0.42 12.03
C SER A 37 10.98 1.85 12.54
N ASP A 38 10.34 2.74 11.77
CA ASP A 38 10.04 4.12 12.14
C ASP A 38 8.55 4.44 11.89
N THR A 39 8.14 5.69 12.10
CA THR A 39 6.76 6.14 11.85
C THR A 39 6.34 6.03 10.38
N TYR A 40 7.27 5.89 9.45
CA TYR A 40 7.01 5.76 8.02
C TYR A 40 7.09 4.30 7.55
N SER A 41 7.26 3.34 8.46
CA SER A 41 7.33 1.92 8.15
C SER A 41 5.96 1.32 7.84
N ASP A 42 5.98 0.41 6.87
CA ASP A 42 4.86 -0.44 6.51
C ASP A 42 4.86 -1.72 7.36
N VAL A 43 3.76 -2.46 7.29
CA VAL A 43 3.61 -3.80 7.82
C VAL A 43 3.76 -4.77 6.66
N ASP A 44 4.92 -5.40 6.55
CA ASP A 44 5.17 -6.39 5.51
C ASP A 44 4.81 -7.80 6.00
N LEU A 45 3.90 -8.46 5.29
CA LEU A 45 3.48 -9.84 5.55
C LEU A 45 3.83 -10.71 4.36
N SER A 46 4.55 -11.80 4.60
CA SER A 46 4.83 -12.85 3.61
C SER A 46 4.05 -14.11 3.94
N LEU A 47 3.30 -14.61 2.95
CA LEU A 47 2.40 -15.74 3.10
C LEU A 47 2.96 -16.97 2.42
N THR A 48 2.84 -18.11 3.08
CA THR A 48 2.97 -19.43 2.45
C THR A 48 1.58 -19.99 2.21
N ILE A 49 1.31 -20.41 0.98
CA ILE A 49 0.02 -20.93 0.54
C ILE A 49 0.10 -22.42 0.20
N LYS A 50 -1.05 -23.09 0.12
CA LYS A 50 -1.20 -24.46 -0.36
C LYS A 50 -2.43 -24.57 -1.26
N ASP A 51 -2.49 -25.65 -2.03
CA ASP A 51 -3.66 -26.12 -2.78
C ASP A 51 -4.19 -25.19 -3.89
N ILE A 52 -3.72 -23.93 -3.97
CA ILE A 52 -4.08 -22.95 -4.99
C ILE A 52 -2.84 -22.21 -5.52
N THR A 53 -2.97 -21.56 -6.67
CA THR A 53 -1.91 -20.76 -7.28
C THR A 53 -1.82 -19.37 -6.66
N PRO A 54 -0.63 -18.72 -6.68
CA PRO A 54 -0.43 -17.38 -6.09
C PRO A 54 -1.39 -16.29 -6.57
N ASP A 55 -1.81 -16.33 -7.83
CA ASP A 55 -2.76 -15.35 -8.39
C ASP A 55 -4.18 -15.54 -7.81
N ILE A 56 -4.65 -16.79 -7.70
CA ILE A 56 -5.92 -17.13 -7.06
C ILE A 56 -5.86 -16.73 -5.58
N ALA A 57 -4.76 -17.07 -4.90
CA ALA A 57 -4.56 -16.71 -3.50
C ALA A 57 -4.56 -15.20 -3.28
N LEU A 58 -3.90 -14.42 -4.14
CA LEU A 58 -3.89 -12.96 -4.06
C LEU A 58 -5.30 -12.38 -4.25
N TYR A 59 -6.05 -12.91 -5.21
CA TYR A 59 -7.44 -12.49 -5.46
C TYR A 59 -8.34 -12.79 -4.26
N GLU A 60 -8.36 -14.05 -3.79
CA GLU A 60 -9.22 -14.47 -2.66
C GLU A 60 -8.88 -13.71 -1.38
N LEU A 61 -7.58 -13.52 -1.10
CA LEU A 61 -7.12 -12.71 0.02
C LEU A 61 -7.60 -11.26 -0.08
N THR A 62 -7.48 -10.66 -1.26
CA THR A 62 -7.89 -9.26 -1.47
C THR A 62 -9.38 -9.09 -1.26
N GLU A 63 -10.21 -9.98 -1.81
CA GLU A 63 -11.66 -9.95 -1.61
C GLU A 63 -12.03 -10.20 -0.14
N SER A 64 -11.33 -11.09 0.55
CA SER A 64 -11.55 -11.35 1.98
C SER A 64 -11.21 -10.12 2.84
N ILE A 65 -10.08 -9.45 2.58
CA ILE A 65 -9.70 -8.20 3.25
C ILE A 65 -10.75 -7.12 2.98
N LYS A 66 -11.21 -6.99 1.73
CA LYS A 66 -12.26 -6.02 1.36
C LYS A 66 -13.55 -6.25 2.14
N ALA A 67 -14.00 -7.50 2.23
CA ALA A 67 -15.21 -7.87 2.94
C ALA A 67 -15.13 -7.56 4.45
N LYS A 68 -13.98 -7.85 5.08
CA LYS A 68 -13.83 -7.68 6.54
C LYS A 68 -13.48 -6.25 6.96
N PHE A 69 -12.51 -5.64 6.30
CA PHE A 69 -11.91 -4.38 6.76
C PHE A 69 -12.38 -3.15 6.00
N GLN A 70 -13.01 -3.33 4.82
CA GLN A 70 -13.43 -2.23 3.95
C GLN A 70 -12.31 -1.20 3.76
N PRO A 71 -11.15 -1.61 3.24
CA PRO A 71 -9.97 -0.76 3.15
C PRO A 71 -10.31 0.56 2.46
N THR A 72 -9.59 1.61 2.85
CA THR A 72 -9.68 2.90 2.15
C THR A 72 -9.24 2.75 0.71
N TRP A 73 -8.21 1.93 0.48
CA TRP A 73 -7.70 1.62 -0.84
C TRP A 73 -6.84 0.34 -0.79
N TYR A 74 -6.61 -0.23 -1.97
CA TYR A 74 -5.66 -1.31 -2.20
C TYR A 74 -5.03 -1.13 -3.60
N ASP A 75 -3.81 -1.61 -3.78
CA ASP A 75 -3.03 -1.44 -5.01
C ASP A 75 -2.03 -2.59 -5.16
N PHE A 76 -2.05 -3.24 -6.33
CA PHE A 76 -1.18 -4.35 -6.69
C PHE A 76 0.18 -3.87 -7.23
N ALA A 77 1.26 -4.55 -6.87
CA ALA A 77 2.59 -4.27 -7.42
C ALA A 77 2.84 -5.09 -8.71
N ASN A 78 2.14 -4.75 -9.80
CA ASN A 78 2.20 -5.48 -11.08
C ASN A 78 3.60 -5.59 -11.69
N SER A 79 4.52 -4.70 -11.32
CA SER A 79 5.93 -4.75 -11.75
C SER A 79 6.73 -5.89 -11.13
N LEU A 80 6.20 -6.54 -10.08
CA LEU A 80 6.86 -7.63 -9.37
C LEU A 80 6.37 -9.03 -9.79
N MET A 81 5.34 -9.10 -10.64
CA MET A 81 4.84 -10.36 -11.15
C MET A 81 5.64 -10.78 -12.42
N PRO A 82 5.88 -12.08 -12.66
CA PRO A 82 5.35 -13.25 -11.93
C PRO A 82 6.11 -13.60 -10.65
N GLU A 83 7.22 -12.96 -10.30
CA GLU A 83 8.11 -13.44 -9.24
C GLU A 83 7.48 -13.32 -7.83
N LYS A 84 6.71 -12.25 -7.62
CA LYS A 84 6.11 -11.89 -6.35
C LYS A 84 4.73 -11.30 -6.59
N PHE A 85 3.72 -11.87 -5.94
CA PHE A 85 2.35 -11.37 -5.91
C PHE A 85 2.19 -10.50 -4.68
N LEU A 86 1.97 -9.21 -4.86
CA LEU A 86 1.92 -8.24 -3.76
C LEU A 86 0.73 -7.31 -3.92
N VAL A 87 -0.07 -7.21 -2.85
CA VAL A 87 -1.09 -6.20 -2.68
C VAL A 87 -0.72 -5.33 -1.48
N SER A 88 -0.70 -4.01 -1.70
CA SER A 88 -0.62 -3.02 -0.64
C SER A 88 -2.03 -2.56 -0.30
N THR A 89 -2.33 -2.38 0.97
CA THR A 89 -3.63 -1.84 1.39
C THR A 89 -3.53 -0.93 2.61
N PHE A 90 -4.43 0.04 2.69
CA PHE A 90 -4.64 0.82 3.90
C PHE A 90 -6.03 0.53 4.47
N ILE A 91 -6.05 -0.12 5.63
CA ILE A 91 -7.27 -0.53 6.34
C ILE A 91 -7.72 0.48 7.41
N GLY A 92 -7.00 1.60 7.56
CA GLY A 92 -7.23 2.60 8.61
C GLY A 92 -6.11 2.61 9.64
N GLY A 93 -6.34 3.32 10.75
CA GLY A 93 -5.38 3.48 11.84
C GLY A 93 -5.17 4.94 12.21
N ASP A 94 -4.28 5.17 13.16
CA ASP A 94 -3.84 6.49 13.62
C ASP A 94 -2.72 7.09 12.76
N ASN A 95 -2.04 6.29 11.94
CA ASN A 95 -0.95 6.73 11.08
C ASN A 95 -1.31 6.52 9.59
N PRO A 96 -1.45 7.60 8.80
CA PRO A 96 -1.81 7.46 7.39
C PRO A 96 -0.68 6.90 6.51
N PHE A 97 0.52 6.73 7.05
CA PHE A 97 1.68 6.21 6.34
C PHE A 97 1.84 4.69 6.45
N THR A 98 1.23 4.03 7.43
CA THR A 98 1.45 2.59 7.61
C THR A 98 0.55 1.79 6.68
N PHE A 99 1.14 1.18 5.66
CA PHE A 99 0.45 0.26 4.75
C PHE A 99 0.61 -1.17 5.22
N PHE A 100 -0.31 -2.03 4.78
CA PHE A 100 -0.18 -3.46 4.91
C PHE A 100 0.18 -4.03 3.55
N ASP A 101 1.43 -4.47 3.42
CA ASP A 101 1.99 -5.06 2.22
C ASP A 101 1.93 -6.58 2.36
N VAL A 102 0.98 -7.20 1.67
CA VAL A 102 0.76 -8.65 1.74
C VAL A 102 1.30 -9.32 0.49
N CYS A 103 2.32 -10.14 0.70
CA CYS A 103 3.11 -10.80 -0.34
C CYS A 103 2.88 -12.32 -0.35
N ILE A 104 2.79 -12.89 -1.54
CA ILE A 104 2.92 -14.32 -1.82
C ILE A 104 4.06 -14.50 -2.83
N LEU A 105 5.06 -15.31 -2.48
CA LEU A 105 6.14 -15.66 -3.40
C LEU A 105 5.63 -16.64 -4.44
N ASN A 106 5.99 -16.44 -5.70
CA ASN A 106 5.61 -17.38 -6.74
C ASN A 106 6.55 -18.59 -6.73
N SER A 107 6.01 -19.74 -6.33
CA SER A 107 6.69 -21.03 -6.37
C SER A 107 6.67 -21.69 -7.75
N ASP A 108 5.77 -21.27 -8.65
CA ASP A 108 5.62 -21.83 -9.99
C ASP A 108 5.89 -20.76 -11.08
N LYS A 109 7.12 -20.80 -11.59
CA LYS A 109 7.62 -19.85 -12.59
C LYS A 109 6.97 -19.99 -13.97
N ASN A 110 6.19 -21.05 -14.21
CA ASN A 110 5.53 -21.30 -15.50
C ASN A 110 4.09 -20.80 -15.54
N LEU A 111 3.56 -20.28 -14.42
CA LEU A 111 2.25 -19.64 -14.37
C LEU A 111 2.19 -18.40 -15.27
N VAL A 112 1.35 -18.46 -16.29
CA VAL A 112 0.93 -17.30 -17.08
C VAL A 112 -0.23 -16.65 -16.34
N TYR A 113 -0.06 -15.40 -15.91
CA TYR A 113 -1.07 -14.66 -15.17
C TYR A 113 -1.61 -13.50 -16.01
N ASP A 114 -2.90 -13.22 -15.86
CA ASP A 114 -3.58 -12.12 -16.52
C ASP A 114 -3.44 -10.84 -15.68
N LYS A 115 -2.62 -9.90 -16.16
CA LYS A 115 -2.42 -8.59 -15.51
C LYS A 115 -3.71 -7.77 -15.41
N THR A 116 -4.67 -7.99 -16.32
CA THR A 116 -5.92 -7.22 -16.33
C THR A 116 -6.78 -7.51 -15.09
N ARG A 117 -6.65 -8.72 -14.52
CA ARG A 117 -7.29 -9.09 -13.25
C ARG A 117 -6.76 -8.33 -12.05
N PHE A 118 -5.57 -7.74 -12.16
CA PHE A 118 -4.88 -7.00 -11.09
C PHE A 118 -4.60 -5.56 -11.52
N GLU A 119 -5.46 -4.99 -12.36
CA GLU A 119 -5.36 -3.59 -12.73
C GLU A 119 -5.61 -2.68 -11.54
N ASN A 120 -4.73 -1.70 -11.37
CA ASN A 120 -4.90 -0.66 -10.37
C ASN A 120 -5.71 0.48 -10.95
N ASP A 121 -6.54 1.09 -10.10
CA ASP A 121 -7.02 2.42 -10.39
C ASP A 121 -5.86 3.43 -10.38
N GLN A 122 -5.82 4.30 -11.38
CA GLN A 122 -4.76 5.28 -11.55
C GLN A 122 -4.66 6.24 -10.37
N TRP A 123 -5.78 6.68 -9.79
CA TRP A 123 -5.80 7.66 -8.72
C TRP A 123 -5.42 7.05 -7.37
N ILE A 124 -5.88 5.82 -7.11
CA ILE A 124 -5.39 5.04 -5.98
C ILE A 124 -3.88 4.83 -6.10
N HIS A 125 -3.38 4.49 -7.28
CA HIS A 125 -1.95 4.32 -7.50
C HIS A 125 -1.17 5.62 -7.27
N LEU A 126 -1.68 6.75 -7.77
CA LEU A 126 -1.07 8.06 -7.55
C LEU A 126 -1.06 8.46 -6.07
N MET A 127 -2.11 8.15 -5.31
CA MET A 127 -2.16 8.40 -3.87
C MET A 127 -1.18 7.49 -3.11
N LYS A 128 -1.04 6.21 -3.49
CA LYS A 128 0.03 5.35 -2.94
C LYS A 128 1.41 5.92 -3.23
N LEU A 129 1.66 6.38 -4.46
CA LEU A 129 2.91 7.04 -4.84
C LEU A 129 3.13 8.33 -4.03
N TRP A 130 2.09 9.13 -3.79
CA TRP A 130 2.16 10.34 -2.95
C TRP A 130 2.75 10.01 -1.59
N VAL A 131 2.16 9.04 -0.91
CA VAL A 131 2.62 8.63 0.42
C VAL A 131 4.02 8.04 0.38
N MET A 132 4.30 7.12 -0.56
CA MET A 132 5.62 6.50 -0.68
C MET A 132 6.72 7.54 -0.91
N ASN A 133 6.49 8.51 -1.79
CA ASN A 133 7.47 9.56 -2.06
C ASN A 133 7.61 10.53 -0.90
N TYR A 134 6.52 10.83 -0.20
CA TYR A 134 6.57 11.68 0.98
C TYR A 134 7.42 11.02 2.09
N LYS A 135 7.23 9.72 2.35
CA LYS A 135 8.10 8.95 3.26
C LYS A 135 9.58 9.04 2.86
N TYR A 136 9.87 9.02 1.57
CA TYR A 136 11.25 9.10 1.06
C TYR A 136 11.85 10.48 1.25
N MET A 137 11.06 11.53 1.04
CA MET A 137 11.44 12.91 1.34
C MET A 137 11.81 13.06 2.82
N MET A 138 10.95 12.55 3.72
CA MET A 138 11.16 12.65 5.17
C MET A 138 12.36 11.83 5.68
N ARG A 139 12.88 10.90 4.87
CA ARG A 139 14.07 10.08 5.18
C ARG A 139 15.33 10.53 4.43
N ASP A 140 15.28 11.64 3.70
CA ASP A 140 16.36 12.09 2.81
C ASP A 140 16.87 10.97 1.89
N ALA A 141 15.95 10.15 1.37
CA ALA A 141 16.30 8.97 0.59
C ALA A 141 16.94 9.40 -0.76
N PRO A 142 18.11 8.87 -1.15
CA PRO A 142 18.84 9.31 -2.35
C PRO A 142 18.03 9.25 -3.66
N GLN A 143 17.07 8.33 -3.72
CA GLN A 143 16.21 8.09 -4.86
C GLN A 143 14.94 8.97 -4.86
N PHE A 144 14.73 9.82 -3.85
CA PHE A 144 13.54 10.66 -3.70
C PHE A 144 13.28 11.51 -4.94
N GLU A 145 14.24 12.33 -5.37
CA GLU A 145 14.02 13.32 -6.43
C GLU A 145 13.54 12.67 -7.74
N LYS A 146 14.19 11.56 -8.14
CA LYS A 146 13.82 10.82 -9.35
C LYS A 146 12.40 10.26 -9.24
N ARG A 147 12.06 9.66 -8.10
CA ARG A 147 10.73 9.06 -7.90
C ARG A 147 9.63 10.13 -7.80
N PHE A 148 9.94 11.27 -7.18
CA PHE A 148 9.05 12.42 -7.11
C PHE A 148 8.75 12.96 -8.52
N ALA A 149 9.78 13.16 -9.35
CA ALA A 149 9.61 13.60 -10.73
C ALA A 149 8.71 12.65 -11.55
N THR A 150 8.94 11.33 -11.46
CA THR A 150 8.08 10.32 -12.12
C THR A 150 6.64 10.37 -11.62
N MET A 151 6.42 10.61 -10.32
CA MET A 151 5.07 10.76 -9.77
C MET A 151 4.37 12.02 -10.30
N MET A 152 5.08 13.16 -10.35
CA MET A 152 4.56 14.41 -10.88
C MET A 152 4.19 14.29 -12.37
N GLU A 153 5.04 13.64 -13.15
CA GLU A 153 4.77 13.33 -14.57
C GLU A 153 3.49 12.49 -14.72
N LYS A 154 3.37 11.39 -13.96
CA LYS A 154 2.16 10.55 -13.94
C LYS A 154 0.90 11.30 -13.52
N ALA A 155 1.05 12.31 -12.67
CA ALA A 155 -0.04 13.18 -12.23
C ALA A 155 -0.36 14.31 -13.22
N ASN A 156 0.40 14.46 -14.32
CA ASN A 156 0.36 15.62 -15.21
C ASN A 156 0.52 16.94 -14.43
N ILE A 157 1.55 17.01 -13.59
CA ILE A 157 1.96 18.21 -12.85
C ILE A 157 3.38 18.54 -13.28
N PHE A 158 3.54 19.63 -14.01
CA PHE A 158 4.84 20.01 -14.61
C PHE A 158 5.42 21.31 -14.03
N HIS A 159 4.64 22.03 -13.23
CA HIS A 159 5.02 23.34 -12.69
C HIS A 159 4.73 23.39 -11.19
N TYR A 160 5.81 23.48 -10.42
CA TYR A 160 5.83 23.66 -8.97
C TYR A 160 7.15 24.36 -8.61
N SER A 161 7.13 25.23 -7.61
CA SER A 161 8.31 25.98 -7.15
C SER A 161 9.22 25.13 -6.27
N ASP A 162 8.67 24.19 -5.53
CA ASP A 162 9.40 23.24 -4.69
C ASP A 162 8.63 21.91 -4.52
N TYR A 163 9.23 20.95 -3.80
CA TYR A 163 8.61 19.64 -3.56
C TYR A 163 7.32 19.72 -2.75
N ARG A 164 7.23 20.65 -1.78
CA ARG A 164 6.03 20.82 -0.95
C ARG A 164 4.87 21.26 -1.83
N GLU A 165 5.07 22.25 -2.69
CA GLU A 165 4.06 22.69 -3.64
C GLU A 165 3.61 21.54 -4.55
N GLY A 166 4.54 20.76 -5.10
CA GLY A 166 4.18 19.62 -5.95
C GLY A 166 3.37 18.54 -5.22
N PHE A 167 3.74 18.19 -3.97
CA PHE A 167 2.92 17.30 -3.13
C PHE A 167 1.53 17.87 -2.87
N TYR A 168 1.43 19.17 -2.55
CA TYR A 168 0.15 19.80 -2.28
C TYR A 168 -0.75 19.84 -3.51
N GLN A 169 -0.22 20.18 -4.69
CA GLN A 169 -0.97 20.17 -5.94
C GLN A 169 -1.52 18.76 -6.27
N LEU A 170 -0.73 17.71 -6.07
CA LEU A 170 -1.22 16.34 -6.24
C LEU A 170 -2.31 16.01 -5.21
N LEU A 171 -2.14 16.42 -3.95
CA LEU A 171 -3.17 16.20 -2.92
C LEU A 171 -4.50 16.86 -3.29
N LEU A 172 -4.48 18.08 -3.86
CA LEU A 172 -5.68 18.73 -4.38
C LEU A 172 -6.33 17.92 -5.51
N LYS A 173 -5.56 17.44 -6.50
CA LYS A 173 -6.08 16.59 -7.58
C LYS A 173 -6.73 15.32 -7.05
N LEU A 174 -6.17 14.71 -6.01
CA LEU A 174 -6.69 13.50 -5.37
C LEU A 174 -8.02 13.76 -4.64
N LYS A 175 -8.21 14.94 -4.04
CA LYS A 175 -9.46 15.34 -3.37
C LYS A 175 -10.64 15.46 -4.32
N ASP A 176 -10.38 15.75 -5.59
CA ASP A 176 -11.43 15.81 -6.61
C ASP A 176 -11.91 14.41 -7.05
N GLN A 177 -11.20 13.34 -6.64
CA GLN A 177 -11.51 11.97 -7.05
C GLN A 177 -12.45 11.29 -6.05
N LYS A 178 -13.66 10.95 -6.52
CA LYS A 178 -14.72 10.32 -5.70
C LYS A 178 -14.32 8.99 -5.06
N MET A 179 -13.36 8.29 -5.64
CA MET A 179 -12.96 6.95 -5.19
C MET A 179 -12.03 6.94 -3.98
N ILE A 180 -11.39 8.07 -3.68
CA ILE A 180 -10.49 8.17 -2.53
C ILE A 180 -11.31 8.71 -1.36
N LYS A 181 -11.34 7.97 -0.24
CA LYS A 181 -12.11 8.39 0.93
C LYS A 181 -11.55 9.70 1.48
N SER A 182 -12.39 10.72 1.59
CA SER A 182 -12.02 12.06 2.07
C SER A 182 -11.36 12.04 3.45
N GLY A 183 -11.79 11.15 4.35
CA GLY A 183 -11.19 10.99 5.67
C GLY A 183 -9.68 10.71 5.61
N TYR A 184 -9.23 9.87 4.67
CA TYR A 184 -7.81 9.56 4.51
C TYR A 184 -7.03 10.75 3.94
N LEU A 185 -7.60 11.44 2.95
CA LEU A 185 -6.98 12.64 2.38
C LEU A 185 -6.84 13.77 3.40
N ASN A 186 -7.79 13.90 4.33
CA ASN A 186 -7.71 14.86 5.43
C ASN A 186 -6.57 14.51 6.39
N MET A 187 -6.36 13.22 6.71
CA MET A 187 -5.21 12.80 7.52
C MET A 187 -3.88 13.15 6.84
N LEU A 188 -3.76 12.88 5.53
CA LEU A 188 -2.56 13.24 4.77
C LEU A 188 -2.32 14.74 4.74
N GLU A 189 -3.37 15.54 4.56
CA GLU A 189 -3.27 17.01 4.57
C GLU A 189 -2.83 17.54 5.94
N GLU A 190 -3.40 17.01 7.01
CA GLU A 190 -3.06 17.43 8.37
C GLU A 190 -1.58 17.18 8.66
N VAL A 191 -1.08 15.99 8.33
CA VAL A 191 0.34 15.69 8.50
C VAL A 191 1.21 16.57 7.62
N PHE A 192 0.83 16.76 6.34
CA PHE A 192 1.57 17.60 5.40
C PHE A 192 1.69 19.07 5.84
N ARG A 193 0.67 19.60 6.52
CA ARG A 193 0.69 20.96 7.08
C ARG A 193 1.58 21.09 8.31
N ASN A 194 1.73 20.00 9.07
CA ASN A 194 2.46 20.00 10.35
C ASN A 194 3.93 19.61 10.24
N SER A 195 4.35 19.04 9.10
CA SER A 195 5.76 18.78 8.74
C SER A 195 6.46 20.00 8.16
#